data_AF-A0A174BT15-F1
#
_entry.id   AF-A0A174BT15-F1
#
_cell.length_a   1.000
_cell.length_b   1.000
_cell.length_c   1.000
_cell.angle_alpha   90.00
_cell.angle_beta   90.00
_cell.angle_gamma   90.00
#
_symmetry.space_group_name_H-M   'P 1'
#
loop_
_entity.id
_entity.type
_entity.pdbx_description
1 polymer ?
#
loop_
_entity_poly.entity_id
_entity_poly.type
_entity_poly.pdbx_seq_one_letter_code
_entity_poly.pdbx_strand_id
1 'polypeptide(L)'
;MKKSKKKKNKKRIANNYLGMAAIAIVVLLLLGGLTYQSQTLKARIAVYDAKASALEDSIAGEQERTQEIDEQKEYMQTDEYIAEVARDKLGLVKGNEIVFEEEK
;
A
#
# COMPACT_ATOMS: atom_id res chain seq x y z
N MET A 1 15.13 27.54 -71.80
CA MET A 1 15.80 26.87 -70.64
C MET A 1 15.09 26.98 -69.27
N LYS A 2 13.81 27.41 -69.16
CA LYS A 2 13.13 27.60 -67.84
C LYS A 2 12.55 26.33 -67.18
N LYS A 3 12.27 25.25 -67.93
CA LYS A 3 11.63 24.03 -67.39
C LYS A 3 12.51 23.19 -66.44
N SER A 4 13.84 23.26 -66.59
CA SER A 4 14.81 22.49 -65.76
C SER A 4 14.93 23.03 -64.32
N LYS A 5 14.95 24.36 -64.13
CA LYS A 5 15.04 24.99 -62.81
C LYS A 5 13.83 24.69 -61.91
N LYS A 6 12.62 24.65 -62.48
CA LYS A 6 11.36 24.34 -61.75
C LYS A 6 11.35 22.89 -61.22
N LYS A 7 11.89 21.93 -61.97
CA LYS A 7 12.03 20.52 -61.55
C LYS A 7 13.07 20.35 -60.42
N LYS A 8 14.19 21.09 -60.46
CA LYS A 8 15.20 21.08 -59.39
C LYS A 8 14.67 21.65 -58.06
N ASN A 9 13.91 22.74 -58.09
CA ASN A 9 13.29 23.30 -56.87
C ASN A 9 12.23 22.37 -56.27
N LYS A 10 11.40 21.70 -57.10
CA LYS A 10 10.41 20.73 -56.61
C LYS A 10 11.07 19.53 -55.90
N LYS A 11 12.22 19.04 -56.40
CA LYS A 11 13.02 18.01 -55.72
C LYS A 11 13.62 18.50 -54.40
N ARG A 12 14.14 19.74 -54.33
CA ARG A 12 14.63 20.32 -53.07
C ARG A 12 13.52 20.45 -52.02
N ILE A 13 12.32 20.91 -52.40
CA ILE A 13 11.18 21.03 -51.49
C ILE A 13 10.72 19.65 -51.01
N ALA A 14 10.63 18.66 -51.90
CA ALA A 14 10.28 17.29 -51.53
C ALA A 14 11.31 16.67 -50.56
N ASN A 15 12.60 16.90 -50.78
CA ASN A 15 13.65 16.42 -49.88
C ASN A 15 13.60 17.10 -48.51
N ASN A 16 13.26 18.39 -48.45
CA ASN A 16 13.08 19.11 -47.18
C ASN A 16 11.87 18.61 -46.39
N TYR A 17 10.76 18.29 -47.07
CA TYR A 17 9.59 17.66 -46.44
C TYR A 17 9.91 16.26 -45.90
N LEU A 18 10.75 15.50 -46.60
CA LEU A 18 11.22 14.18 -46.16
C LEU A 18 12.06 14.28 -44.88
N GLY A 19 12.96 15.27 -44.81
CA GLY A 19 13.72 15.56 -43.59
C GLY A 19 12.83 15.99 -42.42
N MET A 20 11.85 16.85 -42.67
CA MET A 20 10.87 17.27 -41.66
C MET A 20 10.02 16.10 -41.16
N ALA A 21 9.57 15.21 -42.05
CA ALA A 21 8.81 14.02 -41.69
C ALA A 21 9.64 13.05 -40.82
N ALA A 22 10.92 12.86 -41.15
CA ALA A 22 11.82 12.04 -40.34
C ALA A 22 12.00 12.61 -38.91
N ILE A 23 12.21 13.93 -38.79
CA ILE A 23 12.31 14.59 -37.48
C ILE A 23 11.01 14.47 -36.70
N ALA A 24 9.85 14.66 -37.35
CA ALA A 24 8.54 14.52 -36.72
C ALA A 24 8.33 13.10 -36.17
N ILE A 25 8.74 12.06 -36.90
CA ILE A 25 8.67 10.67 -36.43
C ILE A 25 9.55 10.47 -35.19
N VAL A 26 10.79 10.97 -35.20
CA VAL A 26 11.69 10.87 -34.04
C VAL A 26 11.10 11.56 -32.81
N VAL A 27 10.52 12.76 -32.98
CA VAL A 27 9.85 13.48 -31.90
C VAL A 27 8.64 12.69 -31.37
N LEU A 28 7.83 12.11 -32.25
CA LEU A 28 6.70 11.27 -31.84
C LEU A 28 7.14 10.03 -31.06
N LEU A 29 8.23 9.37 -31.47
CA LEU A 29 8.78 8.23 -30.76
C LEU A 29 9.29 8.62 -29.36
N LEU A 30 9.96 9.77 -29.24
CA LEU A 30 10.41 10.28 -27.94
C LEU A 30 9.23 10.62 -27.02
N LEU A 31 8.20 11.31 -27.53
CA LEU A 31 6.99 11.63 -26.75
C LEU A 31 6.21 10.36 -26.37
N GLY A 32 6.09 9.40 -27.30
CA GLY A 32 5.46 8.10 -27.05
C GLY A 32 6.19 7.30 -25.98
N GLY A 33 7.53 7.25 -26.02
CA GLY A 33 8.34 6.58 -25.01
C GLY A 33 8.20 7.20 -23.63
N LEU A 34 8.23 8.54 -23.53
CA LEU A 34 8.08 9.27 -22.28
C LEU A 34 6.70 9.06 -21.63
N THR A 35 5.63 9.05 -22.43
CA THR A 35 4.27 8.82 -21.93
C THR A 35 4.06 7.39 -21.44
N TYR A 36 4.64 6.39 -22.12
CA TYR A 36 4.60 4.99 -21.67
C TYR A 36 5.30 4.81 -20.31
N GLN A 37 6.50 5.38 -20.16
CA GLN A 37 7.24 5.32 -18.88
C GLN A 37 6.46 6.03 -17.76
N SER A 38 5.83 7.17 -18.06
CA SER A 38 5.02 7.92 -17.09
C SER A 38 3.82 7.13 -16.56
N GLN A 39 3.17 6.33 -17.41
CA GLN A 39 2.06 5.46 -17.00
C GLN A 39 2.54 4.34 -16.06
N THR A 40 3.66 3.69 -16.39
CA THR A 40 4.24 2.65 -15.51
C THR A 40 4.68 3.21 -14.16
N LEU A 41 5.16 4.46 -14.13
CA LEU A 41 5.57 5.12 -12.90
C LEU A 41 4.37 5.44 -12.00
N LYS A 42 3.26 5.94 -12.58
CA LYS A 42 2.01 6.17 -11.85
C LYS A 42 1.42 4.88 -11.27
N ALA A 43 1.45 3.79 -12.04
CA ALA A 43 0.98 2.49 -11.55
C ALA A 43 1.82 2.00 -10.36
N ARG A 44 3.15 2.21 -10.38
CA ARG A 44 4.03 1.88 -9.25
C ARG A 44 3.70 2.71 -8.03
N ILE A 45 3.50 4.02 -8.19
CA ILE A 45 3.12 4.91 -7.08
C ILE A 45 1.85 4.40 -6.39
N ALA A 46 0.79 4.11 -7.15
CA ALA A 46 -0.46 3.59 -6.59
C ALA A 46 -0.28 2.27 -5.80
N VAL A 47 0.60 1.37 -6.29
CA VAL A 47 0.93 0.13 -5.57
C VAL A 47 1.68 0.41 -4.27
N TYR A 48 2.61 1.35 -4.27
CA TYR A 48 3.36 1.71 -3.06
C TYR A 48 2.47 2.42 -2.04
N ASP A 49 1.58 3.31 -2.47
CA ASP A 49 0.62 3.98 -1.58
C ASP A 49 -0.32 2.95 -0.92
N ALA A 50 -0.85 1.99 -1.69
CA ALA A 50 -1.67 0.91 -1.15
C ALA A 50 -0.91 0.03 -0.14
N LYS A 51 0.37 -0.26 -0.41
CA LYS A 51 1.22 -1.01 0.52
C LYS A 51 1.52 -0.22 1.79
N ALA A 52 1.74 1.09 1.69
CA ALA A 52 1.98 1.95 2.84
C ALA A 52 0.74 1.99 3.73
N SER A 53 -0.44 2.23 3.15
CA SER A 53 -1.71 2.23 3.89
C SER A 53 -1.96 0.89 4.58
N ALA A 54 -1.79 -0.24 3.88
CA ALA A 54 -1.99 -1.56 4.48
C ALA A 54 -0.98 -1.84 5.62
N LEU A 55 0.24 -1.32 5.51
CA LEU A 55 1.25 -1.45 6.55
C LEU A 55 0.93 -0.58 7.76
N GLU A 56 0.45 0.66 7.55
CA GLU A 56 -0.03 1.53 8.63
C GLU A 56 -1.20 0.90 9.40
N ASP A 57 -2.17 0.33 8.68
CA ASP A 57 -3.31 -0.38 9.31
C ASP A 57 -2.81 -1.57 10.16
N SER A 58 -1.83 -2.32 9.66
CA SER A 58 -1.24 -3.43 10.42
C SER A 58 -0.47 -2.95 11.65
N ILE A 59 0.23 -1.81 11.56
CA ILE A 59 0.95 -1.24 12.71
C ILE A 59 -0.05 -0.79 13.76
N ALA A 60 -1.13 -0.11 13.37
CA ALA A 60 -2.16 0.34 14.30
C ALA A 60 -2.82 -0.85 15.02
N GLY A 61 -3.17 -1.91 14.29
CA GLY A 61 -3.73 -3.12 14.90
C GLY A 61 -2.77 -3.82 15.87
N GLU A 62 -1.47 -3.90 15.54
CA GLU A 62 -0.49 -4.48 16.47
C GLU A 62 -0.25 -3.59 17.70
N GLN A 63 -0.35 -2.27 17.57
CA GLN A 63 -0.28 -1.35 18.70
C GLN A 63 -1.47 -1.51 19.65
N GLU A 64 -2.69 -1.63 19.12
CA GLU A 64 -3.90 -1.91 19.91
C GLU A 64 -3.77 -3.25 20.65
N ARG A 65 -3.38 -4.31 19.94
CA ARG A 65 -3.11 -5.62 20.56
C ARG A 65 -2.04 -5.57 21.65
N THR A 66 -1.03 -4.72 21.48
CA THR A 66 0.01 -4.53 22.51
C THR A 66 -0.58 -3.91 23.77
N GLN A 67 -1.46 -2.91 23.64
CA GLN A 67 -2.15 -2.29 24.77
C GLN A 67 -3.06 -3.28 25.49
N GLU A 68 -3.86 -4.05 24.75
CA GLU A 68 -4.72 -5.10 25.32
C GLU A 68 -3.91 -6.15 26.11
N ILE A 69 -2.75 -6.55 25.59
CA ILE A 69 -1.86 -7.49 26.27
C ILE A 69 -1.31 -6.89 27.57
N ASP A 70 -0.95 -5.61 27.57
CA ASP A 70 -0.43 -4.95 28.76
C ASP A 70 -1.51 -4.76 29.83
N GLU A 71 -2.74 -4.40 29.45
CA GLU A 71 -3.90 -4.37 30.35
C GLU A 71 -4.19 -5.76 30.95
N GLN A 72 -4.14 -6.81 30.12
CA GLN A 72 -4.31 -8.18 30.58
C GLN A 72 -3.22 -8.58 31.58
N LYS A 73 -1.96 -8.23 31.34
CA LYS A 73 -0.86 -8.51 32.28
C LYS A 73 -1.09 -7.81 33.61
N GLU A 74 -1.58 -6.57 33.60
CA GLU A 74 -1.90 -5.85 34.83
C GLU A 74 -3.04 -6.54 35.59
N TYR A 75 -4.13 -6.92 34.90
CA TYR A 75 -5.23 -7.68 35.51
C TYR A 75 -4.74 -8.99 36.14
N MET A 76 -3.87 -9.73 35.46
CA MET A 76 -3.33 -11.00 35.97
C MET A 76 -2.47 -10.84 37.23
N GLN A 77 -2.00 -9.63 37.54
CA GLN A 77 -1.26 -9.35 38.78
C GLN A 77 -2.18 -8.97 39.95
N THR A 78 -3.48 -8.85 39.72
CA THR A 78 -4.44 -8.47 40.76
C THR A 78 -4.80 -9.64 41.67
N ASP A 79 -5.16 -9.30 42.92
CA ASP A 79 -5.71 -10.28 43.87
C ASP A 79 -7.04 -10.88 43.39
N GLU A 80 -7.77 -10.17 42.51
CA GLU A 80 -9.00 -10.65 41.89
C GLU A 80 -8.73 -11.84 40.97
N TYR A 81 -7.75 -11.71 40.07
CA TYR A 81 -7.33 -12.82 39.22
C TYR A 81 -6.78 -14.00 40.05
N ILE A 82 -6.00 -13.73 41.10
CA ILE A 82 -5.51 -14.78 41.99
C ILE A 82 -6.68 -15.52 42.66
N ALA A 83 -7.70 -14.79 43.13
CA ALA A 83 -8.88 -15.36 43.76
C ALA A 83 -9.73 -16.16 42.75
N GLU A 84 -9.89 -15.67 41.53
CA GLU A 84 -10.56 -16.37 40.42
C GLU A 84 -9.84 -17.70 40.13
N VAL A 85 -8.53 -17.67 39.94
CA VAL A 85 -7.72 -18.86 39.68
C VAL A 85 -7.75 -19.84 40.87
N ALA A 86 -7.71 -19.35 42.10
CA ALA A 86 -7.78 -20.19 43.30
C ALA A 86 -9.16 -20.85 43.45
N ARG A 87 -10.24 -20.14 43.10
CA ARG A 87 -11.59 -20.70 43.06
C ARG A 87 -11.69 -21.79 42.01
N ASP A 88 -11.27 -21.49 40.79
CA ASP A 88 -11.41 -22.40 39.64
C ASP A 88 -10.52 -23.65 39.76
N LYS A 89 -9.28 -23.50 40.25
CA LYS A 89 -8.32 -24.61 40.29
C LYS A 89 -8.32 -25.37 41.60
N LEU A 90 -8.57 -24.70 42.72
CA LEU A 90 -8.44 -25.29 44.05
C LEU A 90 -9.78 -25.36 44.80
N GLY A 91 -10.87 -24.83 44.23
CA GLY A 91 -12.17 -24.77 44.91
C GLY A 91 -12.17 -23.84 46.12
N LEU A 92 -11.19 -22.94 46.21
CA LEU A 92 -11.05 -22.04 47.36
C LEU A 92 -12.04 -20.88 47.25
N VAL A 93 -12.69 -20.55 48.36
CA VAL A 93 -13.63 -19.42 48.46
C VAL A 93 -13.19 -18.49 49.56
N LYS A 94 -13.58 -17.21 49.49
CA LYS A 94 -13.24 -16.26 50.55
C LYS A 94 -13.99 -16.65 51.82
N GLY A 95 -13.36 -16.43 52.99
CA GLY A 95 -13.93 -16.86 54.27
C GLY A 95 -15.29 -16.22 54.63
N ASN A 96 -15.68 -15.16 53.93
CA ASN A 96 -16.96 -14.47 54.07
C ASN A 96 -17.96 -14.75 52.94
N GLU A 97 -17.69 -15.70 52.04
CA GLU A 97 -18.61 -16.12 50.97
C GLU A 97 -19.47 -17.33 51.39
N ILE A 98 -20.75 -17.34 50.97
CA ILE A 98 -21.66 -18.49 51.12
C ILE A 98 -21.69 -19.24 49.79
N VAL A 99 -21.33 -20.52 49.81
CA VAL A 99 -21.32 -21.40 48.62
C VAL A 99 -22.62 -22.21 48.59
N PHE A 100 -23.28 -22.25 47.43
CA PHE A 100 -24.44 -23.11 47.18
C PHE A 100 -24.00 -24.26 46.25
N GLU A 101 -24.17 -25.49 46.69
CA GLU A 101 -23.99 -26.69 45.87
C GLU A 101 -25.36 -27.34 45.62
N GLU A 102 -25.58 -27.90 44.42
CA GLU A 102 -26.81 -28.66 44.12
C GLU A 102 -26.84 -29.96 44.94
N GLU A 103 -28.01 -30.29 45.52
CA GLU A 103 -28.20 -31.61 46.15
C GLU A 103 -28.10 -32.71 45.09
N LYS A 104 -27.26 -33.72 45.35
CA LYS A 104 -27.12 -34.91 44.50
C LYS A 104 -28.32 -35.84 44.60
#